data_AF-A0A944GN77-F1
#
_entry.id   AF-A0A944GN77-F1
#
_cell.length_a   1.000
_cell.length_b   1.000
_cell.length_c   1.000
_cell.angle_alpha   90.00
_cell.angle_beta   90.00
_cell.angle_gamma   90.00
#
_symmetry.space_group_name_H-M   'P 1'
#
loop_
_entity.id
_entity.type
_entity.pdbx_description
1 polymer ?
#
loop_
_entity_poly.entity_id
_entity_poly.type
_entity_poly.pdbx_seq_one_letter_code
_entity_poly.pdbx_strand_id
1 'polypeptide(L)'
;MAEVAELLEAGWREKSLSRHFGVNRNTAAKWVYAYRALGKEALLNGRHNTYTQEQKLEAVRLCLDEGLAKSQVMERLGIKSKTALDRWIREYRTGGAEALAPRPKGRRPKAAPAYATREEELEARVRELELELEIQKRINALIDEIERRRQSR
;
A
#
# COMPACT_ATOMS: atom_id res chain seq x y z
N MET A 1 5.50 -2.66 20.55
CA MET A 1 6.17 -1.51 19.89
C MET A 1 6.63 -0.44 20.87
N ALA A 2 5.89 -0.12 21.94
CA ALA A 2 6.35 0.80 23.00
C ALA A 2 7.67 0.35 23.66
N GLU A 3 7.74 -0.93 24.02
CA GLU A 3 8.94 -1.56 24.58
C GLU A 3 10.15 -1.49 23.63
N VAL A 4 9.94 -1.66 22.32
CA VAL A 4 11.02 -1.51 21.31
C VAL A 4 11.60 -0.10 21.32
N ALA A 5 10.77 0.92 21.51
CA ALA A 5 11.24 2.31 21.56
C ALA A 5 12.04 2.59 22.84
N GLU A 6 11.60 2.08 23.99
CA GLU A 6 12.32 2.21 25.27
C GLU A 6 13.68 1.51 25.24
N LEU A 7 13.76 0.32 24.65
CA LEU A 7 15.03 -0.38 24.47
C LEU A 7 15.97 0.36 23.51
N LEU A 8 15.43 0.99 22.46
CA LEU A 8 16.22 1.85 21.55
C LEU A 8 16.74 3.11 22.26
N GLU A 9 15.93 3.73 23.12
CA GLU A 9 16.36 4.84 24.00
C GLU A 9 17.47 4.39 24.95
N ALA A 10 17.38 3.17 25.49
CA ALA A 10 18.43 2.54 26.29
C ALA A 10 19.67 2.11 25.48
N GLY A 11 19.77 2.49 24.20
CA GLY A 11 20.95 2.28 23.36
C GLY A 11 21.02 0.90 22.69
N TRP A 12 19.96 0.10 22.73
CA TRP A 12 19.95 -1.21 22.10
C TRP A 12 20.09 -1.08 20.58
N ARG A 13 20.81 -2.02 19.97
CA ARG A 13 20.99 -2.09 18.52
C ARG A 13 20.19 -3.26 17.93
N GLU A 14 20.08 -3.30 16.60
CA GLU A 14 19.25 -4.26 15.87
C GLU A 14 19.47 -5.73 16.29
N LYS A 15 20.73 -6.11 16.58
CA LYS A 15 21.12 -7.48 16.92
C LYS A 15 20.54 -7.90 18.27
N SER A 16 20.51 -6.97 19.22
CA SER A 16 19.95 -7.20 20.56
C SER A 16 18.42 -7.28 20.49
N LEU A 17 17.78 -6.38 19.74
CA LEU A 17 16.33 -6.40 19.52
C LEU A 17 15.88 -7.67 18.79
N SER A 18 16.60 -8.07 17.73
CA SER A 18 16.32 -9.29 16.97
C SER A 18 16.33 -10.53 17.86
N ARG A 19 17.33 -10.66 18.74
CA ARG A 19 17.43 -11.77 19.68
C ARG A 19 16.36 -11.74 20.76
N HIS A 20 16.11 -10.56 21.33
CA HIS A 20 15.17 -10.40 22.44
C HIS A 20 13.72 -10.63 22.02
N PHE A 21 13.32 -10.11 20.86
CA PHE A 21 11.96 -10.29 20.33
C PHE A 21 11.80 -11.50 19.39
N GLY A 22 12.86 -12.28 19.15
CA GLY A 22 12.83 -13.43 18.24
C GLY A 22 12.53 -13.06 16.78
N VAL A 23 12.76 -11.81 16.36
CA VAL A 23 12.46 -11.34 15.01
C VAL A 23 13.68 -11.36 14.10
N ASN A 24 13.46 -11.42 12.79
CA ASN A 24 14.55 -11.30 11.81
C ASN A 24 15.31 -9.96 11.99
N ARG A 25 16.64 -9.98 11.85
CA ARG A 25 17.49 -8.78 11.95
C ARG A 25 17.05 -7.65 11.02
N ASN A 26 16.53 -7.95 9.84
CA ASN A 26 16.01 -6.93 8.92
C ASN A 26 14.78 -6.22 9.50
N THR A 27 13.91 -6.93 10.22
CA THR A 27 12.77 -6.33 10.92
C THR A 27 13.26 -5.42 12.05
N ALA A 28 14.20 -5.88 12.86
CA ALA A 28 14.81 -5.06 13.90
C ALA A 28 15.54 -3.83 13.33
N ALA A 29 16.24 -3.98 12.20
CA ALA A 29 16.89 -2.87 11.50
C ALA A 29 15.86 -1.83 11.02
N LYS A 30 14.72 -2.26 10.47
CA LYS A 30 13.63 -1.35 10.09
C LYS A 30 13.11 -0.54 11.28
N TRP A 31 12.98 -1.16 12.46
CA TRP A 31 12.59 -0.43 13.67
C TRP A 31 13.62 0.63 14.05
N VAL A 32 14.91 0.29 14.02
CA VAL A 32 16.00 1.24 14.29
C VAL A 32 15.97 2.41 13.30
N TYR A 33 15.75 2.14 12.01
CA TYR A 33 15.66 3.20 10.99
C TYR A 33 14.45 4.11 11.19
N ALA A 34 13.27 3.53 11.46
CA ALA A 34 12.06 4.30 11.72
C ALA A 34 12.21 5.18 12.97
N TYR A 35 12.78 4.61 14.04
CA TYR A 35 13.03 5.33 15.28
C TYR A 35 14.04 6.47 15.11
N ARG A 36 15.15 6.24 14.38
CA ARG A 36 16.13 7.30 14.13
C ARG A 36 15.58 8.43 13.28
N ALA A 37 14.69 8.13 12.34
CA ALA A 37 14.15 9.13 11.42
C ALA A 37 13.04 9.98 12.06
N LEU A 38 12.24 9.41 12.96
CA LEU A 38 10.95 9.97 13.36
C LEU A 38 10.61 9.74 14.84
N GLY A 39 11.53 9.18 15.62
CA GLY A 39 11.35 8.89 17.04
C GLY A 39 10.36 7.76 17.35
N LYS A 40 9.92 7.71 18.61
CA LYS A 40 9.00 6.71 19.16
C LYS A 40 7.66 6.64 18.39
N GLU A 41 7.19 7.77 17.88
CA GLU A 41 5.91 7.85 17.16
C GLU A 41 5.87 7.01 15.88
N ALA A 42 6.99 6.90 15.16
CA ALA A 42 7.05 6.08 13.95
C ALA A 42 6.95 4.58 14.22
N LEU A 43 7.26 4.14 15.44
CA LEU A 43 7.09 2.75 15.87
C LEU A 43 5.66 2.46 16.36
N LEU A 44 5.00 3.46 16.95
CA LEU A 44 3.67 3.33 17.53
C LEU A 44 2.54 3.55 16.51
N ASN A 45 2.78 4.36 15.48
CA ASN A 45 1.76 4.73 14.51
C ASN A 45 1.75 3.76 13.30
N GLY A 46 0.88 2.74 13.38
CA GLY A 46 0.69 1.70 12.35
C GLY A 46 -0.02 2.15 11.07
N ARG A 47 -0.31 3.45 10.90
CA ARG A 47 -0.95 3.96 9.67
C ARG A 47 0.03 3.93 8.49
N HIS A 48 -0.47 3.48 7.35
CA HIS A 48 0.25 3.60 6.07
C HIS A 48 0.40 5.08 5.71
N ASN A 49 1.66 5.55 5.60
CA ASN A 49 1.93 6.89 5.08
C ASN A 49 1.73 6.92 3.56
N THR A 50 1.03 7.95 3.08
CA THR A 50 0.97 8.28 1.66
C THR A 50 1.98 9.38 1.38
N TYR A 51 2.79 9.22 0.33
CA TYR A 51 3.77 10.20 -0.10
C TYR A 51 3.40 10.70 -1.50
N THR A 52 3.44 12.01 -1.70
CA THR A 52 3.21 12.63 -3.02
C THR A 52 4.34 12.26 -3.98
N GLN A 53 4.10 12.42 -5.29
CA GLN A 53 5.16 12.19 -6.29
C GLN A 53 6.35 13.12 -6.05
N GLU A 54 6.09 14.39 -5.72
CA GLU A 54 7.09 15.40 -5.38
C GLU A 54 7.97 14.96 -4.21
N GLN A 55 7.37 14.47 -3.11
CA GLN A 55 8.12 13.97 -1.95
C GLN A 55 9.03 12.79 -2.32
N LYS A 56 8.57 11.90 -3.21
CA LYS A 56 9.40 10.77 -3.68
C LYS A 56 10.54 11.26 -4.56
N LEU A 57 10.29 12.21 -5.45
CA LEU A 57 11.31 12.78 -6.32
C LEU A 57 12.39 13.50 -5.50
N GLU A 58 11.98 14.31 -4.54
CA GLU A 58 12.91 14.99 -3.63
C GLU A 58 13.74 13.99 -2.84
N ALA A 59 13.12 12.92 -2.32
CA ALA A 59 13.85 11.88 -1.60
C ALA A 59 14.91 11.19 -2.48
N VAL A 60 14.60 10.96 -3.76
CA VAL A 60 15.54 10.38 -4.71
C VAL A 60 16.65 11.36 -5.07
N ARG A 61 16.32 12.64 -5.33
CA ARG A 61 17.29 13.73 -5.61
C ARG A 61 18.31 13.85 -4.48
N LEU A 62 17.83 13.93 -3.23
CA LEU A 62 18.70 14.01 -2.05
C LEU A 62 19.64 12.79 -1.93
N CYS A 63 19.18 11.60 -2.28
CA CYS A 63 20.00 10.39 -2.22
C CYS A 63 21.00 10.25 -3.38
N LEU A 64 20.60 10.62 -4.60
CA LEU A 64 21.39 10.35 -5.82
C LEU A 64 22.27 11.52 -6.22
N ASP A 65 21.74 12.74 -6.13
CA ASP A 65 22.42 13.94 -6.62
C ASP A 65 23.21 14.61 -5.50
N GLU A 66 22.62 14.72 -4.31
CA GLU A 66 23.29 15.30 -3.14
C GLU A 66 24.04 14.26 -2.28
N GLY A 67 23.86 12.97 -2.56
CA GLY A 67 24.60 11.88 -1.89
C GLY A 67 24.26 11.69 -0.41
N LEU A 68 23.12 12.20 0.08
CA LEU A 68 22.75 12.06 1.49
C LEU A 68 22.51 10.59 1.87
N ALA A 69 22.89 10.25 3.09
CA ALA A 69 22.58 8.95 3.65
C ALA A 69 21.05 8.77 3.76
N LYS A 70 20.55 7.57 3.43
CA LYS A 70 19.11 7.25 3.47
C LYS A 70 18.46 7.58 4.81
N SER A 71 19.17 7.41 5.92
CA SER A 71 18.65 7.78 7.24
C SER A 71 18.42 9.28 7.38
N GLN A 72 19.32 10.12 6.85
CA GLN A 72 19.18 11.58 6.87
C GLN A 72 18.03 12.04 5.97
N VAL A 73 17.87 11.42 4.80
CA VAL A 73 16.73 11.69 3.91
C VAL A 73 15.40 11.29 4.55
N MET A 74 15.38 10.13 5.22
CA MET A 74 14.21 9.66 5.94
C MET A 74 13.81 10.60 7.07
N GLU A 75 14.77 11.12 7.81
CA GLU A 75 14.56 12.11 8.86
C GLU A 75 14.02 13.43 8.28
N ARG A 76 14.72 13.98 7.28
CA ARG A 76 14.37 15.27 6.65
C ARG A 76 12.99 15.29 6.00
N LEU A 77 12.57 14.18 5.38
CA LEU A 77 11.30 14.09 4.65
C LEU A 77 10.22 13.29 5.40
N GLY A 78 10.49 12.87 6.64
CA GLY A 78 9.56 12.09 7.46
C GLY A 78 9.16 10.74 6.84
N ILE A 79 10.11 10.08 6.18
CA ILE A 79 9.87 8.77 5.54
C ILE A 79 10.08 7.65 6.56
N LYS A 80 9.00 6.94 6.90
CA LYS A 80 9.02 5.84 7.88
C LYS A 80 9.74 4.57 7.42
N SER A 81 9.88 4.36 6.11
CA SER A 81 10.31 3.07 5.55
C SER A 81 11.51 3.22 4.63
N LYS A 82 12.65 2.70 5.09
CA LYS A 82 13.85 2.56 4.26
C LYS A 82 13.56 1.74 2.99
N THR A 83 12.78 0.67 3.13
CA THR A 83 12.36 -0.16 1.99
C THR A 83 11.54 0.61 0.95
N ALA A 84 10.74 1.59 1.37
CA ALA A 84 10.00 2.43 0.43
C ALA A 84 10.96 3.36 -0.34
N LEU A 85 11.91 3.98 0.38
CA LEU A 85 12.94 4.81 -0.24
C LEU A 85 13.82 4.02 -1.22
N ASP A 86 14.27 2.83 -0.82
CA ASP A 86 15.05 1.91 -1.68
C ASP A 86 14.30 1.57 -2.97
N ARG A 87 12.99 1.32 -2.85
CA ARG A 87 12.11 1.07 -3.99
C ARG A 87 12.03 2.28 -4.92
N TRP A 88 11.83 3.49 -4.39
CA TRP A 88 11.74 4.70 -5.21
C TRP A 88 13.03 4.98 -5.96
N ILE A 89 14.19 4.81 -5.31
CA ILE A 89 15.50 4.94 -5.95
C ILE A 89 15.64 3.94 -7.11
N ARG A 90 15.20 2.69 -6.91
CA ARG A 90 15.22 1.67 -7.98
C ARG A 90 14.29 2.00 -9.13
N GLU A 91 13.06 2.42 -8.84
CA GLU A 91 12.06 2.82 -9.84
C GLU A 91 12.59 4.00 -10.67
N TYR A 92 13.16 5.02 -10.02
CA TYR A 92 13.76 6.17 -10.68
C TYR A 92 14.95 5.81 -11.57
N ARG A 93 15.87 4.95 -11.11
CA ARG A 93 16.99 4.47 -11.95
C ARG A 93 16.54 3.71 -13.19
N THR A 94 15.36 3.10 -13.16
CA THR A 94 14.85 2.28 -14.27
C THR A 94 14.00 3.10 -15.25
N GLY A 95 13.21 4.06 -14.76
CA GLY A 95 12.23 4.78 -15.59
C GLY A 95 12.09 6.27 -15.28
N GLY A 96 13.08 6.87 -14.61
CA GLY A 96 13.12 8.30 -14.31
C GLY A 96 11.97 8.79 -13.43
N ALA A 97 11.61 10.06 -13.58
CA ALA A 97 10.57 10.70 -12.78
C ALA A 97 9.17 10.10 -13.00
N GLU A 98 8.88 9.65 -14.23
CA GLU A 98 7.61 9.04 -14.60
C GLU A 98 7.36 7.72 -13.86
N ALA A 99 8.41 6.97 -13.51
CA ALA A 99 8.27 5.73 -12.76
C ALA A 99 7.73 5.94 -11.33
N LEU A 100 7.82 7.16 -10.78
CA LEU A 100 7.32 7.54 -9.46
C LEU A 100 5.90 8.15 -9.49
N ALA A 101 5.35 8.35 -10.70
CA ALA A 101 4.01 8.86 -10.89
C ALA A 101 2.96 7.97 -10.18
N PRO A 102 1.84 8.55 -9.71
CA PRO A 102 0.75 7.79 -9.15
C PRO A 102 0.26 6.77 -10.18
N ARG A 103 0.31 5.49 -9.83
CA ARG A 103 -0.23 4.43 -10.69
C ARG A 103 -1.76 4.49 -10.66
N PRO A 104 -2.43 4.23 -11.80
CA PRO A 104 -3.88 4.13 -11.83
C PRO A 104 -4.33 3.11 -10.77
N LYS A 105 -5.20 3.56 -9.87
CA LYS A 105 -5.79 2.71 -8.83
C LYS A 105 -6.81 1.79 -9.48
N GLY A 106 -6.67 0.48 -9.23
CA GLY A 106 -7.65 -0.49 -9.67
C GLY A 106 -7.02 -1.83 -10.05
N ARG A 107 -7.86 -2.86 -10.08
CA ARG A 107 -7.52 -4.12 -10.72
C ARG A 107 -7.30 -3.83 -12.20
N ARG A 108 -6.22 -4.35 -12.79
CA ARG A 108 -6.11 -4.36 -14.26
C ARG A 108 -7.39 -5.00 -14.83
N PRO A 109 -7.95 -4.46 -15.92
CA PRO A 109 -9.12 -5.07 -16.55
C PRO A 109 -8.88 -6.56 -16.75
N LYS A 110 -9.85 -7.40 -16.39
CA LYS A 110 -9.77 -8.82 -16.71
C LYS A 110 -9.80 -8.91 -18.24
N ALA A 111 -8.83 -9.61 -18.83
CA ALA A 111 -8.89 -9.90 -20.26
C ALA A 111 -10.23 -10.57 -20.56
N ALA A 112 -10.85 -10.18 -21.68
CA ALA A 112 -12.08 -10.84 -22.12
C ALA A 112 -11.80 -12.34 -22.29
N PRO A 113 -12.72 -13.22 -21.85
CA PRO A 113 -12.61 -14.64 -22.14
C PRO A 113 -12.48 -14.85 -23.66
N ALA A 114 -11.53 -15.70 -24.06
CA ALA A 114 -11.40 -16.15 -25.44
C ALA A 114 -12.33 -17.35 -25.63
N TYR A 115 -13.28 -17.25 -26.57
CA TYR A 115 -14.21 -18.31 -26.91
C TYR A 115 -13.73 -19.03 -28.17
N ALA A 116 -13.89 -20.35 -28.23
CA ALA A 116 -13.45 -21.15 -29.38
C ALA A 116 -14.40 -21.00 -30.57
N THR A 117 -15.68 -20.71 -30.31
CA THR A 117 -16.72 -20.55 -31.32
C THR A 117 -17.67 -19.40 -30.98
N ARG A 118 -18.44 -18.93 -31.98
CA ARG A 118 -19.47 -17.90 -31.80
C ARG A 118 -20.63 -18.37 -30.92
N GLU A 119 -21.00 -19.66 -31.02
CA GLU A 119 -22.08 -20.24 -30.22
C GLU A 119 -21.73 -20.22 -28.73
N GLU A 120 -20.50 -20.63 -28.38
CA GLU A 120 -20.00 -20.60 -27.01
C GLU A 120 -19.97 -19.17 -26.41
N GLU A 121 -19.57 -18.17 -27.22
CA GLU A 121 -19.62 -16.76 -26.83
C GLU A 121 -21.06 -16.32 -26.52
N LEU A 122 -22.02 -16.67 -27.39
CA LEU A 122 -23.42 -16.31 -27.22
C LEU A 122 -24.04 -16.97 -25.98
N GLU A 123 -23.76 -18.25 -25.74
CA GLU A 123 -24.23 -18.94 -24.53
C GLU A 123 -23.67 -18.31 -23.26
N ALA A 124 -22.39 -17.92 -23.26
CA ALA A 124 -21.79 -17.22 -22.13
C ALA A 124 -22.45 -15.86 -21.90
N ARG A 125 -22.78 -15.14 -22.97
CA ARG A 125 -23.51 -13.87 -22.91
C ARG A 125 -24.92 -14.03 -22.35
N VAL A 126 -25.62 -15.08 -22.76
CA VAL A 126 -26.97 -15.39 -22.24
C VAL A 126 -26.90 -15.67 -20.75
N ARG A 127 -25.98 -16.52 -20.29
CA ARG A 127 -25.79 -16.80 -18.86
C ARG A 127 -25.47 -15.55 -18.04
N GLU A 128 -24.63 -14.66 -18.59
CA GLU A 128 -24.30 -13.38 -17.95
C GLU A 128 -25.55 -12.48 -17.81
N LEU A 129 -26.34 -12.33 -18.88
CA LEU A 129 -27.55 -11.51 -18.89
C LEU A 129 -28.66 -12.09 -17.99
N GLU A 130 -28.79 -13.42 -17.93
CA GLU A 130 -29.74 -14.08 -17.03
C GLU A 130 -29.39 -13.80 -15.56
N LEU A 131 -28.11 -13.87 -15.20
CA LEU A 131 -27.64 -13.55 -13.86
C LEU A 131 -27.83 -12.06 -13.53
N GLU A 132 -27.58 -11.16 -14.48
CA GLU A 132 -27.84 -9.72 -14.31
C GLU A 132 -29.33 -9.44 -14.09
N LEU A 133 -30.22 -10.08 -14.86
CA LEU A 133 -31.67 -9.99 -14.66
C LEU A 133 -32.10 -10.51 -13.29
N GLU A 134 -31.51 -11.61 -12.82
CA GLU A 134 -31.81 -12.15 -11.49
C GLU A 134 -31.40 -11.17 -10.38
N ILE A 135 -30.20 -10.60 -10.47
CA ILE A 135 -29.73 -9.58 -9.54
C ILE A 135 -30.66 -8.37 -9.55
N GLN A 136 -31.06 -7.90 -10.73
CA GLN A 136 -31.93 -6.74 -10.86
C GLN A 136 -33.31 -6.99 -10.24
N LYS A 137 -33.89 -8.18 -10.46
CA LYS A 137 -35.15 -8.59 -9.82
C LYS A 137 -35.01 -8.60 -8.30
N ARG A 138 -33.89 -9.10 -7.77
CA ARG A 138 -33.63 -9.13 -6.33
C ARG A 138 -33.53 -7.73 -5.75
N ILE A 139 -32.83 -6.82 -6.43
CA ILE A 139 -32.73 -5.40 -6.03
C ILE A 139 -34.11 -4.75 -6.01
N ASN A 140 -34.90 -4.92 -7.07
CA ASN A 140 -36.24 -4.34 -7.14
C ASN A 140 -37.15 -4.86 -6.03
N ALA A 141 -37.11 -6.17 -5.74
CA ALA A 141 -37.88 -6.75 -4.64
C ALA A 141 -37.48 -6.16 -3.27
N LEU A 142 -36.19 -5.89 -3.04
CA LEU A 142 -35.73 -5.23 -1.82
C LEU A 142 -36.20 -3.77 -1.74
N ILE A 143 -36.21 -3.05 -2.86
CA ILE A 143 -36.73 -1.68 -2.93
C ILE A 143 -38.22 -1.66 -2.59
N ASP A 144 -39.01 -2.52 -3.23
CA ASP A 144 -40.45 -2.65 -2.97
C ASP A 144 -40.72 -2.95 -1.49
N GLU A 145 -39.93 -3.83 -0.87
CA GLU A 145 -40.07 -4.15 0.56
C GLU A 145 -39.76 -2.94 1.45
N ILE A 146 -38.72 -2.16 1.13
CA ILE A 146 -38.39 -0.92 1.84
C ILE A 146 -39.53 0.11 1.71
N GLU A 147 -40.10 0.26 0.52
CA GLU A 147 -41.20 1.19 0.26
C GLU A 147 -42.47 0.80 1.03
N ARG A 148 -42.84 -0.49 1.01
CA ARG A 148 -43.96 -1.00 1.81
C ARG A 148 -43.77 -0.74 3.30
N ARG A 149 -42.56 -1.00 3.83
CA ARG A 149 -42.22 -0.74 5.24
C ARG A 149 -42.27 0.75 5.60
N ARG A 150 -42.02 1.65 4.65
CA ARG A 150 -42.15 3.11 4.85
C ARG A 150 -43.59 3.57 4.85
N GLN A 151 -44.45 2.97 4.03
CA GLN A 151 -45.89 3.31 3.96
C GLN A 151 -46.70 2.73 5.14
N SER A 152 -46.20 1.66 5.78
CA SER A 152 -46.80 1.04 6.97
C SER A 152 -46.34 1.65 8.30
N ARG A 153 -45.58 2.75 8.29
CA ARG A 153 -45.11 3.51 9.47
C ARG A 153 -45.78 4.88 9.49
#